data_AF-A0A0A0J9Z4-F1
#
_entry.id   AF-A0A0A0J9Z4-F1
#
_cell.length_a   1.000
_cell.length_b   1.000
_cell.length_c   1.000
_cell.angle_alpha   90.00
_cell.angle_beta   90.00
_cell.angle_gamma   90.00
#
_symmetry.space_group_name_H-M   'P 1'
#
loop_
_entity.id
_entity.type
_entity.pdbx_description
1 polymer ?
#
loop_
_entity_poly.entity_id
_entity_poly.type
_entity_poly.pdbx_seq_one_letter_code
_entity_poly.pdbx_strand_id
1 'polypeptide(L)'
;MPDPILELLAAPPSPSLAVDEDAVYAGGRRRLRRRALRRTGLGVVGVVGAAAITFGALGSGVRNDALPAVPSPSVSVGKPVSATVLDGRYAVEVIPGDTGDQPNVTFYKIEDGKRTQLAQSLVDSTVVSMGTGTGADGVMLGTAPVGLAKSLTSAPEAKGGIQQDDAPLPGTEFKAYALKFDNPADVGTYRDTFWMDDAGSGAVRDGMGNRVLSTRLAETDTFFVDRESGVMGVFTRDGGSMKPLTREEAITTMGYGQQHDGGDWTWRSVTLLPSEARNIEFSWAADNYHSEVFTESLPNGTEVAAFADATGPGSGAGPRVTKVTWTDEAGVRHTEEVK
;
A
#
# COMPACT_ATOMS: atom_id res chain seq x y z
N MET A 1 56.53 -11.77 14.81
CA MET A 1 55.70 -10.80 14.06
C MET A 1 54.88 -11.61 13.08
N PRO A 2 53.57 -11.79 13.29
CA PRO A 2 52.71 -12.50 12.35
C PRO A 2 52.09 -11.53 11.32
N ASP A 3 51.81 -12.07 10.14
CA ASP A 3 51.40 -11.37 8.91
C ASP A 3 50.03 -10.67 9.00
N PRO A 4 49.90 -9.39 8.54
CA PRO A 4 48.65 -8.63 8.56
C PRO A 4 47.65 -8.99 7.44
N ILE A 5 47.94 -10.00 6.61
CA ILE A 5 47.09 -10.40 5.47
C ILE A 5 46.03 -11.45 5.87
N LEU A 6 46.22 -12.17 6.98
CA LEU A 6 45.31 -13.25 7.40
C LEU A 6 44.14 -12.79 8.28
N GLU A 7 44.11 -11.54 8.75
CA GLU A 7 42.96 -10.98 9.51
C GLU A 7 41.86 -10.39 8.60
N LEU A 8 42.09 -10.27 7.29
CA LEU A 8 41.11 -9.76 6.32
C LEU A 8 40.11 -10.82 5.81
N LEU A 9 40.18 -12.05 6.31
CA LEU A 9 39.34 -13.18 5.89
C LEU A 9 38.21 -13.55 6.89
N ALA A 10 37.97 -12.72 7.91
CA ALA A 10 36.94 -12.97 8.94
C ALA A 10 35.76 -11.98 8.94
N ALA A 11 35.50 -11.28 7.83
CA ALA A 11 34.29 -10.48 7.69
C ALA A 11 33.13 -11.36 7.15
N PRO A 12 32.02 -11.54 7.89
CA PRO A 12 30.84 -12.21 7.35
C PRO A 12 30.26 -11.39 6.17
N PRO A 13 29.70 -12.03 5.14
CA PRO A 13 29.11 -11.29 4.03
C PRO A 13 27.91 -10.48 4.53
N SER A 14 27.97 -9.17 4.35
CA SER A 14 26.82 -8.28 4.46
C SER A 14 25.71 -8.79 3.54
N PRO A 15 24.45 -8.91 4.00
CA PRO A 15 23.37 -9.29 3.12
C PRO A 15 23.20 -8.18 2.06
N SER A 16 23.51 -8.50 0.82
CA SER A 16 23.21 -7.67 -0.32
C SER A 16 21.70 -7.55 -0.45
N LEU A 17 21.14 -6.38 -0.10
CA LEU A 17 19.84 -5.95 -0.60
C LEU A 17 20.01 -5.67 -2.10
N ALA A 18 20.03 -6.74 -2.89
CA ALA A 18 19.80 -6.64 -4.32
C ALA A 18 18.32 -6.29 -4.47
N VAL A 19 18.05 -5.09 -4.97
CA VAL A 19 16.72 -4.68 -5.41
C VAL A 19 16.34 -5.62 -6.55
N ASP A 20 15.31 -6.42 -6.33
CA ASP A 20 14.75 -7.27 -7.37
C ASP A 20 14.02 -6.39 -8.38
N GLU A 21 14.70 -6.07 -9.48
CA GLU A 21 14.20 -5.21 -10.56
C GLU A 21 12.95 -5.83 -11.22
N ASP A 22 12.82 -7.16 -11.24
CA ASP A 22 11.67 -7.84 -11.85
C ASP A 22 10.38 -7.67 -11.04
N ALA A 23 10.48 -7.49 -9.71
CA ALA A 23 9.35 -7.19 -8.84
C ALA A 23 8.75 -5.79 -9.09
N VAL A 24 9.58 -4.83 -9.55
CA VAL A 24 9.15 -3.46 -9.85
C VAL A 24 8.39 -3.38 -11.19
N TYR A 25 8.74 -4.23 -12.16
CA TYR A 25 8.13 -4.19 -13.50
C TYR A 25 6.78 -4.90 -13.63
N ALA A 26 6.44 -5.82 -12.72
CA ALA A 26 5.17 -6.57 -12.79
C ALA A 26 3.93 -5.74 -12.38
N GLY A 27 4.09 -4.71 -11.53
CA GLY A 27 2.97 -3.90 -11.02
C GLY A 27 2.40 -2.87 -12.01
N GLY A 28 3.14 -2.52 -13.07
CA GLY A 28 2.85 -1.34 -13.90
C GLY A 28 2.00 -1.57 -15.16
N ARG A 29 1.53 -2.80 -15.47
CA ARG A 29 0.90 -3.09 -16.77
C ARG A 29 -0.41 -3.89 -16.66
N ARG A 30 -1.55 -3.21 -16.44
CA ARG A 30 -2.93 -3.50 -16.93
C ARG A 30 -3.96 -2.84 -15.98
N ARG A 31 -4.91 -1.97 -16.33
CA ARG A 31 -5.57 -1.55 -17.58
C ARG A 31 -6.21 -0.16 -17.44
N LEU A 32 -6.35 0.50 -18.60
CA LEU A 32 -7.11 1.74 -18.85
C LEU A 32 -8.58 1.49 -19.25
N ARG A 33 -9.44 2.52 -19.01
CA ARG A 33 -10.81 2.87 -19.54
C ARG A 33 -12.00 2.44 -18.66
N ARG A 34 -13.06 3.24 -18.35
CA ARG A 34 -13.57 4.57 -18.81
C ARG A 34 -14.61 5.12 -17.77
N ARG A 35 -14.72 6.46 -17.71
CA ARG A 35 -15.62 7.41 -16.95
C ARG A 35 -17.10 7.03 -16.68
N ALA A 36 -17.69 7.54 -15.58
CA ALA A 36 -18.55 8.76 -15.57
C ALA A 36 -19.17 9.14 -14.18
N LEU A 37 -19.34 10.46 -14.00
CA LEU A 37 -19.89 11.24 -12.87
C LEU A 37 -21.19 10.74 -12.20
N ARG A 38 -21.32 11.02 -10.87
CA ARG A 38 -22.42 11.82 -10.28
C ARG A 38 -22.14 12.24 -8.82
N ARG A 39 -22.87 13.27 -8.41
CA ARG A 39 -22.60 14.30 -7.39
C ARG A 39 -23.35 14.03 -6.06
N THR A 40 -22.69 14.41 -4.97
CA THR A 40 -23.17 15.08 -3.72
C THR A 40 -24.38 14.56 -2.93
N GLY A 41 -24.16 14.36 -1.63
CA GLY A 41 -25.17 14.49 -0.57
C GLY A 41 -24.58 14.30 0.83
N LEU A 42 -24.58 15.36 1.64
CA LEU A 42 -23.97 15.50 2.99
C LEU A 42 -24.82 14.90 4.12
N GLY A 43 -24.19 14.57 5.26
CA GLY A 43 -24.81 14.51 6.60
C GLY A 43 -24.33 13.32 7.45
N VAL A 44 -23.23 13.38 8.20
CA VAL A 44 -23.02 13.96 9.56
C VAL A 44 -23.42 13.03 10.73
N VAL A 45 -22.36 12.61 11.45
CA VAL A 45 -22.24 12.34 12.92
C VAL A 45 -22.61 10.96 13.47
N GLY A 46 -21.62 10.34 14.14
CA GLY A 46 -21.84 9.38 15.22
C GLY A 46 -20.61 8.54 15.54
N VAL A 47 -19.99 8.81 16.69
CA VAL A 47 -18.73 8.24 17.19
C VAL A 47 -18.93 6.85 17.82
N VAL A 48 -17.83 6.10 17.89
CA VAL A 48 -17.43 5.11 18.93
C VAL A 48 -17.40 3.65 18.48
N GLY A 49 -16.20 3.07 18.58
CA GLY A 49 -16.02 1.68 18.98
C GLY A 49 -15.36 0.82 17.92
N ALA A 50 -14.20 0.25 18.27
CA ALA A 50 -13.52 -0.78 17.50
C ALA A 50 -14.52 -1.79 16.91
N ALA A 51 -14.59 -1.86 15.58
CA ALA A 51 -15.32 -2.92 14.92
C ALA A 51 -14.53 -4.22 15.15
N ALA A 52 -14.99 -5.00 16.12
CA ALA A 52 -14.57 -6.38 16.31
C ALA A 52 -14.95 -7.16 15.04
N ILE A 53 -14.00 -7.29 14.11
CA ILE A 53 -14.14 -8.20 12.98
C ILE A 53 -14.15 -9.61 13.58
N THR A 54 -15.34 -10.22 13.62
CA THR A 54 -15.49 -11.58 14.13
C THR A 54 -15.31 -12.53 12.96
N PHE A 55 -14.09 -13.02 12.77
CA PHE A 55 -13.86 -14.13 11.85
C PHE A 55 -14.43 -15.41 12.45
N GLY A 56 -15.56 -15.87 11.91
CA GLY A 56 -16.08 -17.19 12.22
C GLY A 56 -15.23 -18.25 11.51
N ALA A 57 -14.24 -18.82 12.20
CA ALA A 57 -13.62 -20.08 11.77
C ALA A 57 -14.66 -21.19 11.96
N LEU A 58 -15.39 -21.53 10.90
CA LEU A 58 -16.24 -22.72 10.93
C LEU A 58 -15.33 -23.94 10.89
N GLY A 59 -15.27 -24.66 12.02
CA GLY A 59 -14.67 -25.98 12.12
C GLY A 59 -15.28 -26.93 11.08
N SER A 60 -14.54 -27.99 10.77
CA SER A 60 -14.74 -28.97 9.69
C SER A 60 -16.01 -29.84 9.77
N GLY A 61 -17.15 -29.30 10.19
CA GLY A 61 -18.38 -30.04 10.41
C GLY A 61 -19.61 -29.31 9.89
N VAL A 62 -20.23 -29.92 8.88
CA VAL A 62 -21.61 -29.75 8.39
C VAL A 62 -21.79 -28.85 7.16
N ARG A 63 -21.84 -29.55 5.99
CA ARG A 63 -22.18 -29.18 4.60
C ARG A 63 -21.07 -28.61 3.71
N ASN A 64 -20.19 -29.51 3.29
CA ASN A 64 -19.35 -29.40 2.09
C ASN A 64 -20.18 -29.51 0.80
N ASP A 65 -21.06 -28.55 0.52
CA ASP A 65 -21.59 -28.43 -0.83
C ASP A 65 -20.58 -27.62 -1.65
N ALA A 66 -19.65 -28.35 -2.30
CA ALA A 66 -18.78 -27.80 -3.31
C ALA A 66 -19.64 -27.21 -4.43
N LEU A 67 -19.84 -25.88 -4.42
CA LEU A 67 -20.65 -25.20 -5.43
C LEU A 67 -19.87 -25.14 -6.76
N PRO A 68 -20.54 -25.30 -7.91
CA PRO A 68 -19.89 -25.16 -9.20
C PRO A 68 -19.39 -23.72 -9.41
N ALA A 69 -18.15 -23.56 -9.90
CA ALA A 69 -17.49 -22.27 -10.10
C ALA A 69 -17.92 -21.55 -11.40
N VAL A 70 -19.22 -21.41 -11.64
CA VAL A 70 -19.73 -20.64 -12.80
C VAL A 70 -19.70 -19.15 -12.46
N PRO A 71 -19.29 -18.24 -13.38
CA PRO A 71 -19.52 -16.82 -13.18
C PRO A 71 -21.03 -16.58 -13.07
N SER A 72 -21.48 -16.09 -11.92
CA SER A 72 -22.89 -15.73 -11.70
C SER A 72 -23.06 -14.21 -11.83
N PRO A 73 -23.36 -13.67 -13.03
CA PRO A 73 -23.84 -12.30 -13.14
C PRO A 73 -25.35 -12.29 -12.84
N SER A 74 -25.76 -12.63 -11.62
CA SER A 74 -27.15 -12.43 -11.21
C SER A 74 -27.31 -11.08 -10.53
N VAL A 75 -27.50 -10.04 -11.33
CA VAL A 75 -27.89 -8.70 -10.85
C VAL A 75 -29.39 -8.73 -10.56
N SER A 76 -29.77 -9.23 -9.39
CA SER A 76 -31.13 -9.06 -8.86
C SER A 76 -31.06 -8.87 -7.36
N VAL A 77 -31.83 -7.91 -6.85
CA VAL A 77 -31.91 -7.57 -5.42
C VAL A 77 -32.09 -8.84 -4.58
N GLY A 78 -31.23 -9.03 -3.58
CA GLY A 78 -31.25 -10.18 -2.67
C GLY A 78 -30.59 -11.47 -3.18
N LYS A 79 -29.96 -11.49 -4.37
CA LYS A 79 -29.15 -12.64 -4.81
C LYS A 79 -27.66 -12.42 -4.52
N PRO A 80 -26.90 -13.51 -4.26
CA PRO A 80 -25.45 -13.42 -4.12
C PRO A 80 -24.80 -12.86 -5.39
N VAL A 81 -23.84 -11.95 -5.19
CA VAL A 81 -22.99 -11.37 -6.24
C VAL A 81 -21.58 -11.86 -6.01
N SER A 82 -20.96 -12.44 -7.03
CA SER A 82 -19.62 -13.04 -6.90
C SER A 82 -18.66 -12.52 -7.97
N ALA A 83 -17.40 -12.36 -7.57
CA ALA A 83 -16.29 -12.06 -8.46
C ALA A 83 -15.11 -12.99 -8.16
N THR A 84 -14.33 -13.31 -9.18
CA THR A 84 -13.13 -14.15 -9.08
C THR A 84 -11.87 -13.30 -9.15
N VAL A 85 -10.85 -13.71 -8.41
CA VAL A 85 -9.54 -13.06 -8.32
C VAL A 85 -8.42 -14.11 -8.43
N LEU A 86 -7.20 -13.64 -8.67
CA LEU A 86 -5.96 -14.41 -8.85
C LEU A 86 -6.12 -15.51 -9.89
N ASP A 87 -6.50 -15.10 -11.11
CA ASP A 87 -6.72 -15.97 -12.28
C ASP A 87 -7.82 -17.03 -12.08
N GLY A 88 -8.85 -16.70 -11.29
CA GLY A 88 -9.99 -17.60 -11.09
C GLY A 88 -9.79 -18.64 -9.99
N ARG A 89 -8.67 -18.60 -9.26
CA ARG A 89 -8.37 -19.54 -8.17
C ARG A 89 -9.08 -19.23 -6.88
N TYR A 90 -9.60 -18.01 -6.73
CA TYR A 90 -10.37 -17.60 -5.56
C TYR A 90 -11.59 -16.80 -5.98
N ALA A 91 -12.61 -16.80 -5.13
CA ALA A 91 -13.81 -15.99 -5.32
C ALA A 91 -14.24 -15.33 -4.02
N VAL A 92 -14.79 -14.13 -4.17
CA VAL A 92 -15.48 -13.40 -3.12
C VAL A 92 -16.96 -13.34 -3.53
N GLU A 93 -17.84 -13.63 -2.59
CA GLU A 93 -19.28 -13.55 -2.80
C GLU A 93 -19.90 -12.66 -1.71
N VAL A 94 -20.67 -11.68 -2.15
CA VAL A 94 -21.41 -10.77 -1.27
C VAL A 94 -22.89 -11.11 -1.39
N ILE A 95 -23.53 -11.34 -0.25
CA ILE A 95 -24.98 -11.42 -0.15
C ILE A 95 -25.45 -10.04 0.32
N PRO A 96 -26.06 -9.22 -0.58
CA PRO A 96 -26.55 -7.92 -0.18
C PRO A 96 -27.60 -8.08 0.93
N GLY A 97 -27.36 -7.48 2.09
CA GLY A 97 -28.36 -7.35 3.15
C GLY A 97 -29.45 -6.35 2.75
N ASP A 98 -30.52 -6.28 3.54
CA ASP A 98 -31.43 -5.14 3.48
C ASP A 98 -30.62 -3.86 3.80
N THR A 99 -30.91 -2.75 3.12
CA THR A 99 -30.16 -1.49 3.24
C THR A 99 -29.98 -1.08 4.70
N GLY A 100 -28.75 -1.19 5.22
CA GLY A 100 -28.40 -0.87 6.61
C GLY A 100 -27.63 -1.96 7.35
N ASP A 101 -27.73 -3.22 6.90
CA ASP A 101 -26.93 -4.33 7.48
C ASP A 101 -25.60 -4.48 6.74
N GLN A 102 -24.51 -4.64 7.49
CA GLN A 102 -23.19 -5.03 6.94
C GLN A 102 -23.38 -6.33 6.15
N PRO A 103 -23.15 -6.37 4.83
CA PRO A 103 -23.44 -7.56 4.05
C PRO A 103 -22.56 -8.72 4.48
N ASN A 104 -23.12 -9.92 4.33
CA ASN A 104 -22.40 -11.14 4.59
C ASN A 104 -21.53 -11.49 3.37
N VAL A 105 -20.24 -11.63 3.61
CA VAL A 105 -19.23 -11.92 2.60
C VAL A 105 -18.65 -13.29 2.84
N THR A 106 -18.68 -14.12 1.81
CA THR A 106 -18.10 -15.46 1.84
C THR A 106 -16.93 -15.55 0.89
N PHE A 107 -15.83 -16.12 1.37
CA PHE A 107 -14.58 -16.28 0.63
C PHE A 107 -14.42 -17.74 0.23
N TYR A 108 -14.00 -17.99 -1.01
CA TYR A 108 -13.85 -19.34 -1.56
C TYR A 108 -12.48 -19.54 -2.21
N LYS A 109 -11.95 -20.76 -2.06
CA LYS A 109 -10.92 -21.33 -2.94
C LYS A 109 -11.61 -22.07 -4.08
N ILE A 110 -11.06 -21.98 -5.29
CA ILE A 110 -11.55 -22.70 -6.46
C ILE A 110 -10.49 -23.73 -6.88
N GLU A 111 -10.85 -25.00 -6.80
CA GLU A 111 -10.03 -26.13 -7.24
C GLU A 111 -10.89 -27.05 -8.11
N ASP A 112 -10.40 -27.48 -9.27
CA ASP A 112 -11.11 -28.37 -10.19
C ASP A 112 -12.55 -27.93 -10.52
N GLY A 113 -12.78 -26.62 -10.63
CA GLY A 113 -14.09 -26.02 -10.91
C GLY A 113 -15.08 -26.06 -9.73
N LYS A 114 -14.62 -26.40 -8.53
CA LYS A 114 -15.40 -26.46 -7.29
C LYS A 114 -14.98 -25.35 -6.33
N ARG A 115 -15.97 -24.74 -5.69
CA ARG A 115 -15.75 -23.74 -4.63
C ARG A 115 -15.71 -24.43 -3.26
N THR A 116 -14.64 -24.21 -2.53
CA THR A 116 -14.50 -24.58 -1.11
C THR A 116 -14.52 -23.30 -0.27
N GLN A 117 -15.48 -23.20 0.63
CA GLN A 117 -15.58 -22.04 1.53
C GLN A 117 -14.37 -22.00 2.46
N LEU A 118 -13.74 -20.83 2.54
CA LEU A 118 -12.56 -20.58 3.35
C LEU A 118 -12.91 -19.83 4.65
N ALA A 119 -13.77 -18.82 4.54
CA ALA A 119 -14.16 -17.95 5.63
C ALA A 119 -15.45 -17.20 5.29
N GLN A 120 -16.04 -16.58 6.30
CA GLN A 120 -17.18 -15.68 6.18
C GLN A 120 -16.97 -14.47 7.10
N SER A 121 -17.38 -13.29 6.66
CA SER A 121 -17.22 -12.04 7.39
C SER A 121 -18.36 -11.06 7.12
N LEU A 122 -18.59 -10.16 8.06
CA LEU A 122 -19.41 -8.97 7.86
C LEU A 122 -18.47 -7.81 7.53
N VAL A 123 -18.79 -7.04 6.49
CA VAL A 123 -17.92 -5.97 5.99
C VAL A 123 -18.67 -4.66 5.86
N ASP A 124 -17.94 -3.56 5.94
CA ASP A 124 -18.44 -2.21 5.68
C ASP A 124 -17.94 -1.72 4.31
N SER A 125 -18.75 -0.99 3.55
CA SER A 125 -18.38 -0.51 2.20
C SER A 125 -17.35 0.61 2.20
N THR A 126 -16.98 1.13 3.38
CA THR A 126 -15.99 2.20 3.55
C THR A 126 -14.59 1.70 3.92
N VAL A 127 -14.42 0.39 4.11
CA VAL A 127 -13.16 -0.21 4.61
C VAL A 127 -12.58 -1.24 3.63
N VAL A 128 -11.27 -1.42 3.68
CA VAL A 128 -10.58 -2.57 3.08
C VAL A 128 -10.54 -3.68 4.13
N SER A 129 -11.46 -4.63 4.02
CA SER A 129 -11.54 -5.76 4.96
C SER A 129 -10.78 -6.95 4.40
N MET A 130 -9.72 -7.38 5.07
CA MET A 130 -8.88 -8.51 4.67
C MET A 130 -8.96 -9.65 5.68
N GLY A 131 -9.05 -10.90 5.19
CA GLY A 131 -9.03 -12.10 6.00
C GLY A 131 -8.11 -13.19 5.44
N THR A 132 -7.52 -13.97 6.34
CA THR A 132 -6.79 -15.20 6.02
C THR A 132 -7.71 -16.38 6.23
N GLY A 133 -8.35 -16.86 5.17
CA GLY A 133 -9.09 -18.11 5.25
C GLY A 133 -8.13 -19.29 5.47
N THR A 134 -8.50 -20.25 6.33
CA THR A 134 -7.72 -21.49 6.48
C THR A 134 -7.66 -22.23 5.13
N GLY A 135 -6.46 -22.52 4.61
CA GLY A 135 -6.25 -23.19 3.32
C GLY A 135 -5.99 -22.27 2.12
N ALA A 136 -5.88 -20.95 2.35
CA ALA A 136 -5.45 -19.97 1.37
C ALA A 136 -3.94 -19.71 1.49
N ASP A 137 -3.11 -20.71 1.14
CA ASP A 137 -1.65 -20.66 1.29
C ASP A 137 -1.04 -19.38 0.69
N GLY A 138 -0.62 -18.45 1.56
CA GLY A 138 -0.02 -17.19 1.15
C GLY A 138 -0.98 -16.14 0.59
N VAL A 139 -2.29 -16.35 0.70
CA VAL A 139 -3.31 -15.47 0.11
C VAL A 139 -4.23 -14.90 1.18
N MET A 140 -4.39 -13.58 1.16
CA MET A 140 -5.44 -12.87 1.88
C MET A 140 -6.55 -12.50 0.90
N LEU A 141 -7.79 -12.76 1.30
CA LEU A 141 -8.98 -12.39 0.54
C LEU A 141 -9.82 -11.41 1.33
N GLY A 142 -10.46 -10.51 0.61
CA GLY A 142 -11.16 -9.41 1.23
C GLY A 142 -12.11 -8.70 0.30
N THR A 143 -12.66 -7.62 0.82
CA THR A 143 -13.43 -6.65 0.07
C THR A 143 -12.82 -5.27 0.22
N ALA A 144 -12.90 -4.49 -0.84
CA ALA A 144 -12.56 -3.08 -0.82
C ALA A 144 -13.74 -2.22 -1.27
N PRO A 145 -13.75 -0.92 -0.97
CA PRO A 145 -14.75 0.00 -1.49
C PRO A 145 -14.74 0.02 -3.03
N VAL A 146 -15.92 0.16 -3.65
CA VAL A 146 -16.04 0.29 -5.12
C VAL A 146 -15.24 1.46 -5.68
N GLY A 147 -15.07 2.50 -4.87
CA GLY A 147 -14.27 3.68 -5.19
C GLY A 147 -12.75 3.45 -5.15
N LEU A 148 -12.24 2.36 -4.57
CA LEU A 148 -10.79 2.16 -4.46
C LEU A 148 -10.14 2.16 -5.85
N ALA A 149 -9.28 3.15 -6.08
CA ALA A 149 -8.57 3.35 -7.34
C ALA A 149 -7.09 2.98 -7.26
N LYS A 150 -6.47 3.20 -6.09
CA LYS A 150 -5.07 2.87 -5.80
C LYS A 150 -4.96 2.37 -4.37
N SER A 151 -4.01 1.48 -4.14
CA SER A 151 -3.71 0.94 -2.81
C SER A 151 -2.23 0.61 -2.65
N LEU A 152 -1.77 0.61 -1.40
CA LEU A 152 -0.45 0.20 -0.97
C LEU A 152 -0.60 -0.67 0.26
N THR A 153 -0.03 -1.87 0.22
CA THR A 153 -0.09 -2.84 1.33
C THR A 153 1.12 -2.69 2.25
N SER A 154 0.87 -2.52 3.54
CA SER A 154 1.90 -2.47 4.58
C SER A 154 2.10 -3.86 5.17
N ALA A 155 3.29 -4.41 4.93
CA ALA A 155 3.74 -5.70 5.44
C ALA A 155 5.24 -5.61 5.76
N PRO A 156 5.63 -4.96 6.88
CA PRO A 156 7.01 -4.50 7.11
C PRO A 156 8.06 -5.62 7.21
N GLU A 157 7.64 -6.84 7.52
CA GLU A 157 8.53 -8.00 7.65
C GLU A 157 8.44 -8.96 6.45
N ALA A 158 7.69 -8.59 5.40
CA ALA A 158 7.60 -9.39 4.18
C ALA A 158 8.95 -9.41 3.45
N LYS A 159 9.35 -10.59 3.00
CA LYS A 159 10.65 -10.85 2.34
C LYS A 159 10.52 -11.05 0.83
N GLY A 160 9.29 -11.12 0.32
CA GLY A 160 8.99 -11.26 -1.09
C GLY A 160 7.98 -10.22 -1.59
N GLY A 161 7.66 -10.30 -2.87
CA GLY A 161 6.64 -9.46 -3.47
C GLY A 161 5.24 -9.79 -2.94
N ILE A 162 4.35 -8.80 -3.05
CA ILE A 162 2.93 -8.96 -2.76
C ILE A 162 2.19 -8.60 -4.05
N GLN A 163 1.61 -9.62 -4.68
CA GLN A 163 0.73 -9.43 -5.82
C GLN A 163 -0.65 -9.00 -5.32
N GLN A 164 -1.14 -7.89 -5.82
CA GLN A 164 -2.51 -7.44 -5.62
C GLN A 164 -3.38 -7.83 -6.81
N ASP A 165 -4.63 -8.22 -6.56
CA ASP A 165 -5.66 -8.36 -7.59
C ASP A 165 -7.01 -7.89 -7.07
N ASP A 166 -7.77 -7.19 -7.91
CA ASP A 166 -9.11 -6.70 -7.58
C ASP A 166 -10.09 -6.91 -8.73
N ALA A 167 -11.34 -7.20 -8.39
CA ALA A 167 -12.41 -7.38 -9.35
C ALA A 167 -13.70 -6.71 -8.87
N PRO A 168 -14.43 -5.99 -9.73
CA PRO A 168 -15.68 -5.37 -9.34
C PRO A 168 -16.72 -6.43 -8.97
N LEU A 169 -17.55 -6.15 -7.96
CA LEU A 169 -18.75 -6.92 -7.62
C LEU A 169 -19.98 -6.14 -8.12
N PRO A 170 -20.46 -6.40 -9.35
CA PRO A 170 -21.40 -5.52 -10.03
C PRO A 170 -22.72 -5.36 -9.26
N GLY A 171 -23.17 -4.10 -9.15
CA GLY A 171 -24.41 -3.79 -8.42
C GLY A 171 -24.26 -3.73 -6.91
N THR A 172 -23.03 -3.77 -6.38
CA THR A 172 -22.73 -3.57 -4.96
C THR A 172 -21.76 -2.38 -4.77
N GLU A 173 -21.57 -1.95 -3.53
CA GLU A 173 -20.58 -0.92 -3.17
C GLU A 173 -19.17 -1.49 -2.95
N PHE A 174 -18.93 -2.74 -3.38
CA PHE A 174 -17.69 -3.46 -3.10
C PHE A 174 -16.94 -3.86 -4.37
N LYS A 175 -15.65 -4.13 -4.18
CA LYS A 175 -14.81 -4.96 -5.05
C LYS A 175 -14.33 -6.18 -4.26
N ALA A 176 -14.18 -7.30 -4.93
CA ALA A 176 -13.33 -8.38 -4.44
C ALA A 176 -11.88 -7.89 -4.47
N TYR A 177 -11.15 -8.13 -3.39
CA TYR A 177 -9.77 -7.67 -3.25
C TYR A 177 -8.91 -8.81 -2.69
N ALA A 178 -7.74 -9.03 -3.26
CA ALA A 178 -6.86 -10.12 -2.90
C ALA A 178 -5.40 -9.68 -2.86
N LEU A 179 -4.67 -10.23 -1.90
CA LEU A 179 -3.23 -10.11 -1.77
C LEU A 179 -2.62 -11.49 -1.77
N LYS A 180 -1.65 -11.73 -2.65
CA LYS A 180 -0.87 -12.96 -2.70
C LYS A 180 0.57 -12.63 -2.36
N PHE A 181 1.04 -13.16 -1.24
CA PHE A 181 2.43 -13.08 -0.79
C PHE A 181 3.23 -14.15 -1.52
N ASP A 182 4.37 -13.77 -2.07
CA ASP A 182 5.28 -14.73 -2.74
C ASP A 182 5.82 -15.76 -1.75
N ASN A 183 6.07 -15.33 -0.51
CA ASN A 183 6.33 -16.22 0.61
C ASN A 183 5.08 -16.34 1.51
N PRO A 184 4.42 -17.51 1.55
CA PRO A 184 3.23 -17.70 2.36
C PRO A 184 3.36 -17.41 3.85
N ALA A 185 4.56 -17.54 4.41
CA ALA A 185 4.82 -17.24 5.83
C ALA A 185 4.69 -15.75 6.15
N ASP A 186 4.79 -14.88 5.15
CA ASP A 186 4.79 -13.42 5.34
C ASP A 186 3.37 -12.85 5.50
N VAL A 187 2.32 -13.66 5.29
CA VAL A 187 0.92 -13.23 5.48
C VAL A 187 0.68 -12.66 6.89
N GLY A 188 1.30 -13.26 7.92
CA GLY A 188 1.19 -12.79 9.30
C GLY A 188 1.83 -11.41 9.56
N THR A 189 2.59 -10.90 8.60
CA THR A 189 3.24 -9.58 8.67
C THR A 189 2.35 -8.47 8.11
N TYR A 190 1.24 -8.81 7.45
CA TYR A 190 0.24 -7.85 7.00
C TYR A 190 -0.22 -6.98 8.18
N ARG A 191 -0.11 -5.66 8.01
CA ARG A 191 -0.57 -4.68 8.98
C ARG A 191 -1.79 -3.94 8.47
N ASP A 192 -1.71 -3.40 7.26
CA ASP A 192 -2.75 -2.51 6.74
C ASP A 192 -2.71 -2.39 5.21
N THR A 193 -3.75 -1.81 4.64
CA THR A 193 -3.83 -1.36 3.24
C THR A 193 -4.22 0.11 3.19
N PHE A 194 -3.29 0.97 2.77
CA PHE A 194 -3.57 2.37 2.49
C PHE A 194 -4.16 2.51 1.10
N TRP A 195 -5.11 3.42 0.89
CA TRP A 195 -5.79 3.52 -0.39
C TRP A 195 -6.35 4.93 -0.69
N MET A 196 -6.70 5.13 -1.96
CA MET A 196 -7.29 6.37 -2.48
C MET A 196 -8.54 6.07 -3.33
N ASP A 197 -9.59 6.89 -3.14
CA ASP A 197 -10.84 6.89 -3.92
C ASP A 197 -10.61 7.27 -5.39
N ASP A 198 -9.65 8.16 -5.64
CA ASP A 198 -9.21 8.52 -6.98
C ASP A 198 -7.76 9.03 -6.92
N ALA A 199 -7.04 8.94 -8.04
CA ALA A 199 -5.64 9.32 -8.12
C ALA A 199 -5.36 10.82 -7.91
N GLY A 200 -6.41 11.66 -7.90
CA GLY A 200 -6.32 13.10 -7.87
C GLY A 200 -7.11 13.73 -6.73
N SER A 201 -7.48 12.97 -5.69
CA SER A 201 -8.25 13.46 -4.54
C SER A 201 -7.33 14.12 -3.52
N GLY A 202 -6.08 13.65 -3.44
CA GLY A 202 -5.11 14.03 -2.42
C GLY A 202 -5.45 13.49 -1.03
N ALA A 203 -6.51 12.69 -0.89
CA ALA A 203 -6.93 12.10 0.37
C ALA A 203 -6.54 10.61 0.38
N VAL A 204 -5.71 10.24 1.35
CA VAL A 204 -5.35 8.85 1.61
C VAL A 204 -6.14 8.34 2.81
N ARG A 205 -6.51 7.06 2.77
CA ARG A 205 -7.19 6.36 3.86
C ARG A 205 -6.43 5.12 4.28
N ASP A 206 -6.56 4.74 5.54
CA ASP A 206 -6.11 3.44 6.06
C ASP A 206 -7.10 2.32 5.68
N GLY A 207 -6.79 1.07 6.02
CA GLY A 207 -7.66 -0.07 5.72
C GLY A 207 -9.00 0.00 6.45
N MET A 208 -9.08 0.77 7.55
CA MET A 208 -10.31 1.03 8.30
C MET A 208 -11.13 2.19 7.74
N GLY A 209 -10.69 2.80 6.62
CA GLY A 209 -11.36 3.92 5.97
C GLY A 209 -11.13 5.28 6.62
N ASN A 210 -10.36 5.36 7.70
CA ASN A 210 -9.99 6.62 8.34
C ASN A 210 -9.04 7.40 7.44
N ARG A 211 -9.16 8.72 7.45
CA ARG A 211 -8.23 9.58 6.72
C ARG A 211 -6.89 9.63 7.44
N VAL A 212 -5.82 9.36 6.71
CA VAL A 212 -4.46 9.57 7.18
C VAL A 212 -3.96 10.96 6.80
N LEU A 213 -2.96 11.46 7.52
CA LEU A 213 -2.34 12.74 7.23
C LEU A 213 -1.72 12.67 5.84
N SER A 214 -2.20 13.50 4.93
CA SER A 214 -1.76 13.48 3.53
C SER A 214 -1.73 14.87 2.92
N THR A 215 -0.82 15.06 1.98
CA THR A 215 -0.68 16.29 1.19
C THR A 215 -0.25 15.96 -0.24
N ARG A 216 -0.53 16.84 -1.20
CA ARG A 216 -0.04 16.67 -2.57
C ARG A 216 1.36 17.25 -2.68
N LEU A 217 2.27 16.49 -3.25
CA LEU A 217 3.62 16.99 -3.59
C LEU A 217 3.67 17.54 -5.01
N ALA A 218 2.86 16.98 -5.90
CA ALA A 218 2.77 17.37 -7.31
C ALA A 218 1.37 17.07 -7.85
N GLU A 219 1.15 17.30 -9.15
CA GLU A 219 -0.15 17.05 -9.79
C GLU A 219 -0.64 15.59 -9.62
N THR A 220 0.28 14.63 -9.62
CA THR A 220 -0.04 13.19 -9.56
C THR A 220 0.35 12.50 -8.25
N ASP A 221 1.09 13.19 -7.38
CA ASP A 221 1.77 12.55 -6.26
C ASP A 221 1.17 13.00 -4.94
N THR A 222 0.71 12.03 -4.15
CA THR A 222 0.13 12.28 -2.83
C THR A 222 0.98 11.60 -1.77
N PHE A 223 1.61 12.41 -0.92
CA PHE A 223 2.35 11.96 0.25
C PHE A 223 1.40 11.72 1.42
N PHE A 224 1.71 10.74 2.25
CA PHE A 224 1.01 10.51 3.50
C PHE A 224 1.93 9.99 4.60
N VAL A 225 1.46 10.20 5.83
CA VAL A 225 2.05 9.69 7.06
C VAL A 225 0.93 9.05 7.87
N ASP A 226 1.18 7.83 8.32
CA ASP A 226 0.38 7.20 9.36
C ASP A 226 1.28 6.83 10.54
N ARG A 227 1.14 7.60 11.61
CA ARG A 227 1.92 7.42 12.85
C ARG A 227 1.44 6.17 13.62
N GLU A 228 0.20 5.73 13.44
CA GLU A 228 -0.34 4.55 14.12
C GLU A 228 0.27 3.27 13.53
N SER A 229 0.24 3.12 12.20
CA SER A 229 0.93 2.03 11.51
C SER A 229 2.44 2.22 11.44
N GLY A 230 2.95 3.41 11.78
CA GLY A 230 4.37 3.72 11.79
C GLY A 230 4.99 3.75 10.39
N VAL A 231 4.28 4.29 9.39
CA VAL A 231 4.74 4.35 8.00
C VAL A 231 4.56 5.75 7.40
N MET A 232 5.38 6.05 6.40
CA MET A 232 5.10 7.10 5.42
C MET A 232 5.06 6.50 4.03
N GLY A 233 4.39 7.17 3.10
CA GLY A 233 4.33 6.70 1.73
C GLY A 233 3.94 7.78 0.73
N VAL A 234 4.04 7.42 -0.55
CA VAL A 234 3.59 8.24 -1.66
C VAL A 234 2.80 7.37 -2.61
N PHE A 235 1.63 7.85 -3.00
CA PHE A 235 0.95 7.40 -4.21
C PHE A 235 1.44 8.24 -5.39
N THR A 236 1.97 7.60 -6.42
CA THR A 236 2.39 8.24 -7.67
C THR A 236 1.40 7.88 -8.77
N ARG A 237 1.55 8.45 -9.98
CA ARG A 237 0.70 8.11 -11.13
C ARG A 237 0.59 6.59 -11.37
N ASP A 238 1.72 5.90 -11.34
CA ASP A 238 1.87 4.51 -11.80
C ASP A 238 1.92 3.48 -10.66
N GLY A 239 1.76 3.92 -9.41
CA GLY A 239 1.74 3.04 -8.25
C GLY A 239 1.98 3.82 -6.96
N GLY A 240 2.93 3.36 -6.17
CA GLY A 240 3.38 4.07 -4.99
C GLY A 240 4.48 3.32 -4.24
N SER A 241 4.95 3.92 -3.17
CA SER A 241 5.99 3.35 -2.32
C SER A 241 5.72 3.73 -0.88
N MET A 242 6.14 2.87 0.05
CA MET A 242 6.05 3.13 1.48
C MET A 242 7.36 2.76 2.16
N LYS A 243 7.62 3.42 3.28
CA LYS A 243 8.74 3.10 4.17
C LYS A 243 8.27 3.21 5.61
N PRO A 244 8.73 2.32 6.51
CA PRO A 244 8.54 2.51 7.94
C PRO A 244 9.12 3.85 8.41
N LEU A 245 8.44 4.50 9.35
CA LEU A 245 8.97 5.67 10.03
C LEU A 245 10.14 5.27 10.93
N THR A 246 11.21 6.06 10.90
CA THR A 246 12.29 5.88 11.87
C THR A 246 11.87 6.52 13.20
N ARG A 247 11.73 5.71 14.26
CA ARG A 247 11.24 6.20 15.58
C ARG A 247 12.29 6.93 16.40
N GLU A 248 13.57 6.71 16.12
CA GLU A 248 14.70 7.25 16.88
C GLU A 248 15.35 8.46 16.22
N GLU A 249 14.89 8.84 15.02
CA GLU A 249 15.47 9.89 14.19
C GLU A 249 14.51 11.07 14.08
N ALA A 250 15.08 12.26 13.87
CA ALA A 250 14.27 13.46 13.68
C ALA A 250 13.65 13.51 12.28
N ILE A 251 14.22 12.76 11.33
CA ILE A 251 13.77 12.68 9.95
C ILE A 251 13.42 11.26 9.53
N THR A 252 12.58 11.13 8.51
CA THR A 252 12.49 9.89 7.73
C THR A 252 12.50 10.27 6.26
N THR A 253 13.42 9.68 5.50
CA THR A 253 13.57 9.94 4.06
C THR A 253 13.24 8.70 3.25
N MET A 254 12.42 8.90 2.23
CA MET A 254 12.08 7.90 1.23
C MET A 254 12.42 8.47 -0.15
N GLY A 255 13.05 7.64 -0.99
CA GLY A 255 13.21 7.96 -2.40
C GLY A 255 12.39 7.00 -3.26
N TYR A 256 11.86 7.49 -4.37
CA TYR A 256 11.16 6.70 -5.37
C TYR A 256 11.46 7.26 -6.75
N GLY A 257 11.43 6.39 -7.75
CA GLY A 257 11.79 6.75 -9.11
C GLY A 257 11.84 5.54 -10.01
N GLN A 258 12.20 5.79 -11.26
CA GLN A 258 12.36 4.74 -12.25
C GLN A 258 13.55 5.03 -13.12
N GLN A 259 14.14 3.95 -13.61
CA GLN A 259 15.06 3.98 -14.72
C GLN A 259 14.31 3.56 -15.97
N HIS A 260 14.37 4.39 -17.02
CA HIS A 260 13.88 3.97 -18.33
C HIS A 260 14.94 3.13 -19.05
N ASP A 261 14.54 2.15 -19.85
CA ASP A 261 15.45 1.25 -20.58
C ASP A 261 16.54 2.02 -21.33
N GLY A 262 17.80 1.84 -20.91
CA GLY A 262 18.96 2.50 -21.50
C GLY A 262 19.05 4.01 -21.27
N GLY A 263 18.21 4.57 -20.39
CA GLY A 263 18.16 5.98 -20.03
C GLY A 263 18.65 6.26 -18.60
N ASP A 264 18.71 7.55 -18.29
CA ASP A 264 19.05 8.06 -16.97
C ASP A 264 17.96 7.73 -15.94
N TRP A 265 18.38 7.68 -14.67
CA TRP A 265 17.44 7.62 -13.56
C TRP A 265 16.64 8.90 -13.47
N THR A 266 15.34 8.76 -13.19
CA THR A 266 14.48 9.85 -12.73
C THR A 266 14.03 9.52 -11.31
N TRP A 267 14.33 10.40 -10.36
CA TRP A 267 14.21 10.11 -8.94
C TRP A 267 13.60 11.29 -8.20
N ARG A 268 12.80 11.01 -7.18
CA ARG A 268 12.29 11.97 -6.22
C ARG A 268 12.56 11.49 -4.82
N SER A 269 13.14 12.35 -4.00
CA SER A 269 13.29 12.10 -2.57
C SER A 269 12.33 12.98 -1.80
N VAL A 270 11.72 12.39 -0.76
CA VAL A 270 10.81 13.06 0.17
C VAL A 270 11.28 12.76 1.58
N THR A 271 11.44 13.80 2.38
CA THR A 271 11.83 13.74 3.77
C THR A 271 10.73 14.34 4.64
N LEU A 272 10.28 13.57 5.63
CA LEU A 272 9.41 14.06 6.69
C LEU A 272 10.25 14.82 7.72
N LEU A 273 9.89 16.07 7.98
CA LEU A 273 10.56 16.98 8.91
C LEU A 273 9.54 17.59 9.90
N PRO A 274 10.00 18.10 11.05
CA PRO A 274 9.19 18.95 11.91
C PRO A 274 8.68 20.21 11.17
N SER A 275 7.49 20.69 11.52
CA SER A 275 6.82 21.84 10.86
C SER A 275 7.65 23.11 10.75
N GLU A 276 8.53 23.33 11.71
CA GLU A 276 9.35 24.53 11.87
C GLU A 276 10.66 24.47 11.09
N ALA A 277 10.93 23.37 10.39
CA ALA A 277 12.11 23.22 9.55
C ALA A 277 12.11 24.24 8.41
N ARG A 278 13.20 25.01 8.31
CA ARG A 278 13.43 26.03 7.26
C ARG A 278 14.84 25.91 6.67
N ASN A 279 15.08 26.55 5.54
CA ASN A 279 16.37 26.50 4.83
C ASN A 279 16.85 25.05 4.62
N ILE A 280 15.97 24.22 4.05
CA ILE A 280 16.19 22.79 3.93
C ILE A 280 17.07 22.53 2.71
N GLU A 281 18.12 21.73 2.89
CA GLU A 281 19.09 21.35 1.87
C GLU A 281 19.25 19.84 1.85
N PHE A 282 19.25 19.25 0.66
CA PHE A 282 19.54 17.84 0.44
C PHE A 282 20.93 17.68 -0.16
N SER A 283 21.75 16.83 0.47
CA SER A 283 23.00 16.35 -0.13
C SER A 283 22.73 15.05 -0.86
N TRP A 284 23.17 14.96 -2.11
CA TRP A 284 22.91 13.84 -3.00
C TRP A 284 24.17 13.01 -3.25
N ALA A 285 23.96 11.73 -3.54
CA ALA A 285 24.94 10.88 -4.18
C ALA A 285 24.39 10.39 -5.52
N ALA A 286 25.30 10.21 -6.49
CA ALA A 286 25.01 9.67 -7.82
C ALA A 286 23.98 10.47 -8.63
N ASP A 287 23.94 11.79 -8.45
CA ASP A 287 23.14 12.71 -9.26
C ASP A 287 24.00 13.40 -10.35
N ASN A 288 23.39 13.64 -11.51
CA ASN A 288 23.88 14.56 -12.53
C ASN A 288 23.28 15.95 -12.36
N TYR A 289 22.06 16.00 -11.81
CA TYR A 289 21.28 17.20 -11.56
C TYR A 289 20.26 16.92 -10.47
N HIS A 290 19.98 17.92 -9.64
CA HIS A 290 18.84 17.95 -8.73
C HIS A 290 18.14 19.31 -8.76
N SER A 291 16.86 19.32 -8.45
CA SER A 291 16.07 20.54 -8.25
C SER A 291 16.38 21.19 -6.91
N GLU A 292 15.89 22.41 -6.71
CA GLU A 292 15.75 22.95 -5.36
C GLU A 292 14.80 22.10 -4.50
N VAL A 293 14.88 22.27 -3.18
CA VAL A 293 14.00 21.60 -2.23
C VAL A 293 12.69 22.38 -2.10
N PHE A 294 11.59 21.70 -2.38
CA PHE A 294 10.23 22.18 -2.16
C PHE A 294 9.68 21.64 -0.84
N THR A 295 8.70 22.33 -0.27
CA THR A 295 8.09 21.94 1.01
C THR A 295 6.58 22.04 0.94
N GLU A 296 5.89 21.03 1.46
CA GLU A 296 4.43 21.02 1.61
C GLU A 296 4.05 20.68 3.04
N SER A 297 3.24 21.54 3.67
CA SER A 297 2.78 21.31 5.04
C SER A 297 1.72 20.20 5.08
N LEU A 298 1.79 19.35 6.10
CA LEU A 298 0.71 18.42 6.38
C LEU A 298 -0.46 19.15 7.07
N PRO A 299 -1.72 18.66 6.93
CA PRO A 299 -2.90 19.35 7.45
C PRO A 299 -2.92 19.55 8.98
N ASN A 300 -2.13 18.79 9.73
CA ASN A 300 -1.98 18.96 11.18
C ASN A 300 -1.13 20.18 11.57
N GLY A 301 -0.36 20.74 10.64
CA GLY A 301 0.55 21.86 10.88
C GLY A 301 1.76 21.54 11.75
N THR A 302 2.02 20.27 12.09
CA THR A 302 3.14 19.86 12.97
C THR A 302 4.30 19.23 12.20
N GLU A 303 4.10 18.95 10.92
CA GLU A 303 5.07 18.27 10.07
C GLU A 303 5.06 18.89 8.67
N VAL A 304 6.20 18.79 7.99
CA VAL A 304 6.37 19.22 6.60
C VAL A 304 7.00 18.09 5.79
N ALA A 305 6.52 17.91 4.56
CA ALA A 305 7.15 17.05 3.57
C ALA A 305 8.07 17.91 2.71
N ALA A 306 9.39 17.75 2.87
CA ALA A 306 10.38 18.36 2.00
C ALA A 306 10.72 17.40 0.86
N PHE A 307 10.77 17.87 -0.38
CA PHE A 307 11.04 17.01 -1.52
C PHE A 307 11.84 17.71 -2.61
N ALA A 308 12.61 16.91 -3.35
CA ALA A 308 13.35 17.38 -4.51
C ALA A 308 13.50 16.24 -5.52
N ASP A 309 13.60 16.64 -6.79
CA ASP A 309 13.81 15.76 -7.93
C ASP A 309 15.31 15.67 -8.24
N ALA A 310 15.76 14.50 -8.66
CA ALA A 310 17.10 14.26 -9.13
C ALA A 310 17.12 13.37 -10.37
N THR A 311 18.16 13.55 -11.18
CA THR A 311 18.50 12.65 -12.27
C THR A 311 19.90 12.12 -12.06
N GLY A 312 20.17 10.90 -12.49
CA GLY A 312 21.48 10.25 -12.33
C GLY A 312 21.81 9.34 -13.50
N PRO A 313 23.08 8.91 -13.61
CA PRO A 313 23.54 8.12 -14.73
C PRO A 313 22.78 6.79 -14.81
N GLY A 314 22.36 6.39 -16.00
CA GLY A 314 21.68 5.10 -16.24
C GLY A 314 22.52 3.84 -15.95
N SER A 315 23.71 3.95 -15.38
CA SER A 315 24.53 2.81 -14.95
C SER A 315 24.84 2.93 -13.46
N GLY A 316 24.58 1.87 -12.71
CA GLY A 316 24.84 1.82 -11.26
C GLY A 316 23.65 2.26 -10.41
N ALA A 317 23.92 2.60 -9.15
CA ALA A 317 22.89 3.04 -8.22
C ALA A 317 22.33 4.40 -8.63
N GLY A 318 21.00 4.53 -8.63
CA GLY A 318 20.32 5.79 -8.90
C GLY A 318 20.61 6.88 -7.84
N PRO A 319 20.21 8.14 -8.14
CA PRO A 319 20.33 9.26 -7.21
C PRO A 319 19.70 8.93 -5.87
N ARG A 320 20.36 9.34 -4.78
CA ARG A 320 19.78 9.26 -3.45
C ARG A 320 20.27 10.39 -2.57
N VAL A 321 19.38 10.90 -1.72
CA VAL A 321 19.76 11.82 -0.66
C VAL A 321 20.56 11.04 0.38
N THR A 322 21.74 11.56 0.73
CA THR A 322 22.62 11.01 1.77
C THR A 322 22.60 11.84 3.04
N LYS A 323 22.25 13.14 2.97
CA LYS A 323 22.14 14.01 4.14
C LYS A 323 21.02 15.01 3.96
N VAL A 324 20.35 15.34 5.06
CA VAL A 324 19.38 16.43 5.13
C VAL A 324 19.86 17.44 6.14
N THR A 325 19.90 18.70 5.74
CA THR A 325 20.26 19.82 6.58
C THR A 325 19.08 20.79 6.65
N TRP A 326 18.74 21.27 7.84
CA TRP A 326 17.68 22.26 8.03
C TRP A 326 18.02 23.18 9.20
N THR A 327 17.31 24.29 9.31
CA THR A 327 17.33 25.19 10.46
C THR A 327 16.01 25.04 11.22
N ASP A 328 16.05 24.97 12.55
CA ASP A 328 14.83 24.93 13.39
C ASP A 328 14.28 26.34 13.69
N GLU A 329 13.19 26.43 14.46
CA GLU A 329 12.59 27.71 14.84
C GLU A 329 13.58 28.65 15.54
N ALA A 330 14.44 28.11 16.41
CA ALA A 330 15.42 28.84 17.20
C ALA A 330 16.63 29.34 16.38
N GLY A 331 16.78 28.89 15.14
CA GLY A 331 17.91 29.27 14.28
C GLY A 331 19.10 28.32 14.35
N VAL A 332 18.94 27.16 14.98
CA VAL A 332 19.98 26.13 15.06
C VAL A 332 19.95 25.31 13.77
N ARG A 333 21.13 25.13 13.16
CA ARG A 333 21.31 24.29 11.98
C ARG A 333 21.50 22.83 12.42
N HIS A 334 20.63 21.96 11.94
CA HIS A 334 20.66 20.52 12.13
C HIS A 334 21.15 19.84 10.86
N THR A 335 21.84 18.72 10.99
CA THR A 335 22.27 17.91 9.84
C THR A 335 22.23 16.45 10.24
N GLU A 336 21.53 15.65 9.45
CA GLU A 336 21.31 14.23 9.71
C GLU A 336 21.62 13.42 8.46
N GLU A 337 22.32 12.29 8.63
CA GLU A 337 22.60 11.35 7.56
C GLU A 337 21.34 10.53 7.25
N VAL A 338 21.06 10.30 5.97
CA VAL A 338 19.95 9.46 5.52
C VAL A 338 20.39 8.00 5.47
N LYS A 339 19.58 7.14 6.07
CA LYS A 339 19.77 5.68 6.11
C LYS A 339 18.84 4.92 5.17
#